data_AF-F9Y4M6-F1
#
_entry.id   AF-F9Y4M6-F1
#
_cell.length_a   1.000
_cell.length_b   1.000
_cell.length_c   1.000
_cell.angle_alpha   90.00
_cell.angle_beta   90.00
_cell.angle_gamma   90.00
#
_symmetry.space_group_name_H-M   'P 1'
#
loop_
_entity.id
_entity.type
_entity.pdbx_description
1 polymer ?
#
loop_
_entity_poly.entity_id
_entity_poly.type
_entity_poly.pdbx_seq_one_letter_code
_entity_poly.pdbx_strand_id
1 'polypeptide(L)'
;MQIYWTGPQTAIIAAEAAATALVTGLPEYRDGQEVAPEARVTARWAEPRETATPGTWAIPAYPGMDVPEGCEAVEVVEWPEGEDENM
;
A
#
# COMPACT_ATOMS: atom_id res chain seq x y z
N MET A 1 -9.51 -11.41 -5.08
CA MET A 1 -9.27 -10.41 -6.13
C MET A 1 -8.60 -9.23 -5.45
N GLN A 2 -7.41 -8.85 -5.89
CA GLN A 2 -6.66 -7.73 -5.29
C GLN A 2 -7.15 -6.43 -5.93
N ILE A 3 -7.49 -5.43 -5.12
CA ILE A 3 -7.78 -4.07 -5.59
C ILE A 3 -6.53 -3.23 -5.38
N TYR A 4 -6.28 -2.31 -6.31
CA TYR A 4 -5.23 -1.31 -6.23
C TYR A 4 -5.83 0.08 -6.18
N TRP A 5 -5.20 0.96 -5.44
CA TRP A 5 -5.44 2.40 -5.55
C TRP A 5 -4.44 2.98 -6.52
N THR A 6 -4.91 3.72 -7.52
CA THR A 6 -4.11 4.39 -8.54
C THR A 6 -4.35 5.89 -8.56
N GLY A 7 -3.34 6.69 -8.92
CA GLY A 7 -3.48 8.15 -8.95
C GLY A 7 -2.14 8.89 -9.03
N PRO A 8 -2.14 10.22 -8.90
CA PRO A 8 -0.90 10.99 -8.83
C PRO A 8 -0.07 10.59 -7.59
N GLN A 9 1.25 10.69 -7.71
CA GLN A 9 2.19 10.26 -6.67
C GLN A 9 1.85 10.78 -5.27
N THR A 10 1.46 12.04 -5.15
CA THR A 10 1.11 12.68 -3.87
C THR A 10 -0.12 12.07 -3.22
N ALA A 11 -1.14 11.71 -4.01
CA ALA A 11 -2.34 11.04 -3.50
C ALA A 11 -2.02 9.63 -3.03
N ILE A 12 -1.18 8.90 -3.77
CA ILE A 12 -0.76 7.54 -3.41
C ILE A 12 0.13 7.52 -2.16
N ILE A 13 1.03 8.50 -1.99
CA ILE A 13 1.81 8.65 -0.75
C ILE A 13 0.88 8.91 0.44
N ALA A 14 -0.14 9.76 0.28
CA ALA A 14 -1.11 10.03 1.34
C ALA A 14 -1.96 8.79 1.68
N ALA A 15 -2.42 8.06 0.66
CA ALA A 15 -3.14 6.80 0.80
C ALA A 15 -2.30 5.75 1.55
N GLU A 16 -1.03 5.62 1.20
CA GLU A 16 -0.08 4.70 1.83
C GLU A 16 0.12 5.06 3.31
N ALA A 17 0.35 6.34 3.63
CA ALA A 17 0.51 6.79 5.00
C ALA A 17 -0.75 6.50 5.85
N ALA A 18 -1.95 6.69 5.29
CA ALA A 18 -3.20 6.37 5.97
C ALA A 18 -3.36 4.87 6.22
N ALA A 19 -3.06 4.03 5.24
CA ALA A 19 -3.08 2.57 5.40
C ALA A 19 -2.02 2.10 6.43
N THR A 20 -0.82 2.68 6.39
CA THR A 20 0.25 2.41 7.37
C THR A 20 -0.16 2.79 8.79
N ALA A 21 -0.88 3.90 8.96
CA ALA A 21 -1.41 4.28 10.28
C ALA A 21 -2.42 3.25 10.83
N LEU A 22 -3.24 2.64 9.97
CA LEU A 22 -4.16 1.57 10.36
C LEU A 22 -3.40 0.29 10.76
N VAL A 23 -2.39 -0.09 9.99
CA VAL A 23 -1.58 -1.30 10.25
C VAL A 23 -0.75 -1.16 11.52
N THR A 24 -0.12 -0.01 11.72
CA THR A 24 0.70 0.26 12.92
C THR A 24 -0.13 0.30 14.20
N GLY A 25 -1.42 0.64 14.10
CA GLY A 25 -2.39 0.53 15.19
C GLY A 25 -2.76 -0.91 15.57
N LEU A 26 -2.47 -1.92 14.75
CA LEU A 26 -2.78 -3.32 15.05
C LEU A 26 -1.74 -3.92 16.00
N PRO A 27 -2.17 -4.67 17.04
CA PRO A 27 -1.25 -5.36 17.91
C PRO A 27 -0.54 -6.48 17.15
N GLU A 28 0.79 -6.45 17.11
CA GLU A 28 1.62 -7.58 16.68
C GLU A 28 1.94 -8.43 17.91
N TYR A 29 1.83 -9.76 17.78
CA TYR A 29 2.23 -10.69 18.83
C TYR A 29 3.42 -11.53 18.35
N ARG A 30 4.45 -11.64 19.18
CA ARG A 30 5.61 -12.52 18.96
C ARG A 30 5.75 -13.41 20.19
N ASP A 31 5.72 -14.72 19.98
CA ASP A 31 5.74 -15.72 21.05
C ASP A 31 4.65 -15.52 22.13
N GLY A 32 3.48 -15.00 21.72
CA GLY A 32 2.34 -14.75 22.62
C GLY A 32 2.44 -13.45 23.43
N GLN A 33 3.46 -12.62 23.21
CA GLN A 33 3.58 -11.29 23.82
C GLN A 33 3.32 -10.19 22.79
N GLU A 34 2.60 -9.15 23.19
CA GLU A 34 2.40 -7.98 22.34
C GLU A 34 3.74 -7.26 22.14
N VAL A 35 4.09 -7.02 20.89
CA VAL A 35 5.27 -6.29 20.46
C VAL A 35 4.98 -4.80 20.57
N ALA A 36 5.90 -4.06 21.20
CA ALA A 36 5.83 -2.61 21.26
C ALA A 36 5.69 -2.01 19.85
N PRO A 37 4.87 -0.97 19.64
CA PRO A 37 4.63 -0.40 18.32
C PRO A 37 5.89 -0.10 17.50
N GLU A 38 6.95 0.36 18.15
CA GLU A 38 8.25 0.68 17.53
C GLU A 38 9.09 -0.52 17.08
N ALA A 39 8.75 -1.73 17.55
CA ALA A 39 9.46 -2.99 17.23
C ALA A 39 8.63 -3.92 16.33
N ARG A 40 7.45 -3.50 15.90
CA ARG A 40 6.58 -4.23 14.96
C ARG A 40 7.24 -4.24 13.58
N VAL A 41 7.17 -5.37 12.89
CA VAL A 41 7.78 -5.54 11.55
C VAL A 41 7.00 -4.75 10.50
N THR A 42 5.77 -4.35 10.80
CA THR A 42 4.90 -3.61 9.88
C THR A 42 5.15 -2.10 9.92
N ALA A 43 6.33 -1.66 9.48
CA ALA A 43 6.65 -0.24 9.41
C ALA A 43 5.94 0.49 8.25
N ARG A 44 5.43 -0.24 7.27
CA ARG A 44 4.80 0.30 6.05
C ARG A 44 3.79 -0.68 5.46
N TRP A 45 2.66 -0.20 4.97
CA TRP A 45 1.64 -1.00 4.31
C TRP A 45 2.09 -1.51 2.95
N ALA A 46 2.59 -0.60 2.11
CA ALA A 46 3.06 -0.91 0.76
C ALA A 46 4.03 0.16 0.27
N GLU A 47 4.81 -0.16 -0.75
CA GLU A 47 5.60 0.84 -1.47
C GLU A 47 4.82 1.34 -2.69
N PRO A 48 4.58 2.66 -2.83
CA PRO A 48 4.09 3.26 -4.06
C PRO A 48 4.99 2.93 -5.21
N ARG A 49 4.40 2.43 -6.29
CA ARG A 49 5.11 2.09 -7.53
C ARG A 49 4.49 2.81 -8.70
N GLU A 50 5.32 3.35 -9.58
CA GLU A 50 4.86 3.96 -10.83
C GLU A 50 4.34 2.87 -11.78
N THR A 51 3.20 3.13 -12.39
CA THR A 51 2.56 2.23 -13.35
C THR A 51 3.14 2.43 -14.75
N ALA A 52 2.70 1.65 -15.74
CA ALA A 52 3.06 1.85 -17.14
C ALA A 52 2.63 3.23 -17.67
N THR A 53 1.64 3.88 -17.03
CA THR A 53 1.23 5.24 -17.35
C THR A 53 2.08 6.25 -16.56
N PRO A 54 2.92 7.07 -17.21
CA PRO A 54 3.78 8.02 -16.52
C PRO A 54 2.99 9.00 -15.63
N GLY A 55 3.48 9.24 -14.42
CA GLY A 55 2.82 10.10 -13.44
C GLY A 55 1.65 9.43 -12.69
N THR A 56 1.28 8.20 -13.05
CA THR A 56 0.30 7.39 -12.32
C THR A 56 1.03 6.37 -11.47
N TRP A 57 0.72 6.38 -10.17
CA TRP A 57 1.30 5.51 -9.15
C TRP A 57 0.23 4.59 -8.60
N ALA A 58 0.65 3.48 -8.01
CA ALA A 58 -0.24 2.48 -7.45
C ALA A 58 0.27 1.89 -6.13
N ILE A 59 -0.66 1.53 -5.26
CA ILE A 59 -0.45 0.65 -4.10
C ILE A 59 -1.61 -0.35 -3.98
N PRO A 60 -1.42 -1.52 -3.35
CA PRO A 60 -2.52 -2.38 -2.93
C PRO A 60 -3.49 -1.60 -2.04
N ALA A 61 -4.79 -1.71 -2.32
CA ALA A 61 -5.83 -1.13 -1.47
C ALA A 61 -5.84 -1.81 -0.09
N TYR A 62 -5.95 -1.01 0.97
CA TYR A 62 -6.11 -1.56 2.32
C TYR A 62 -7.54 -2.11 2.51
N PRO A 63 -7.71 -3.39 2.89
CA PRO A 63 -9.03 -3.98 3.08
C PRO A 63 -9.86 -3.24 4.14
N GLY A 64 -11.07 -2.83 3.77
CA GLY A 64 -12.00 -2.16 4.70
C GLY A 64 -11.76 -0.66 4.88
N MET A 65 -10.86 -0.06 4.11
CA MET A 65 -10.72 1.39 4.00
C MET A 65 -11.41 1.90 2.73
N ASP A 66 -12.11 3.04 2.83
CA ASP A 66 -12.67 3.74 1.68
C ASP A 66 -11.56 4.22 0.72
N VAL A 67 -11.90 4.42 -0.55
CA VAL A 67 -10.94 4.92 -1.55
C VAL A 67 -10.43 6.31 -1.13
N PRO A 68 -9.11 6.51 -0.95
CA PRO A 68 -8.56 7.79 -0.53
C PRO A 68 -8.78 8.90 -1.58
N GLU A 69 -8.82 10.16 -1.13
CA GLU A 69 -8.98 11.31 -2.02
C GLU A 69 -7.87 11.35 -3.08
N GLY A 70 -8.27 11.60 -4.34
CA GLY A 70 -7.34 11.64 -5.47
C GLY A 70 -6.86 10.26 -5.94
N CYS A 71 -7.37 9.17 -5.36
CA CYS A 71 -7.13 7.81 -5.82
C CYS A 71 -8.36 7.24 -6.55
N GLU A 72 -8.13 6.32 -7.46
CA GLU A 72 -9.13 5.47 -8.10
C GLU A 72 -8.89 4.02 -7.68
N ALA A 73 -9.97 3.25 -7.46
CA ALA A 73 -9.86 1.82 -7.17
C ALA A 73 -9.98 1.01 -8.46
N VAL A 74 -8.94 0.24 -8.78
CA VAL A 74 -8.87 -0.58 -10.00
C VAL A 74 -8.56 -2.03 -9.66
N GLU A 75 -9.07 -2.95 -10.49
CA GLU A 75 -8.84 -4.40 -10.34
C GLU A 75 -7.56 -4.86 -11.05
N VAL A 76 -7.07 -4.08 -12.01
CA VAL A 76 -5.91 -4.38 -12.84
C VAL A 76 -5.05 -3.12 -12.95
N VAL A 77 -3.75 -3.28 -12.71
CA VAL A 77 -2.74 -2.23 -12.92
C VAL A 77 -1.76 -2.71 -13.98
N GLU A 78 -1.52 -1.90 -14.98
CA GLU A 78 -0.45 -2.13 -15.96
C GLU A 78 0.87 -1.63 -15.37
N TRP A 79 1.85 -2.53 -15.23
CA TRP A 79 3.18 -2.20 -14.75
C TRP A 79 4.12 -1.96 -15.92
N PRO A 80 5.14 -1.09 -15.79
CA PRO A 80 6.13 -0.92 -16.85
C PRO A 80 6.80 -2.27 -17.14
N GLU A 81 6.86 -2.69 -18.40
CA GLU A 81 7.54 -3.92 -18.80
C GLU A 81 9.02 -3.83 -18.40
N GLY A 82 9.44 -4.63 -17.42
CA GLY A 82 10.84 -4.64 -16.97
C GLY A 82 11.18 -5.07 -15.54
N GLU A 83 10.25 -5.52 -14.70
CA GLU A 83 10.59 -6.08 -13.37
C GLU A 83 9.69 -7.24 -12.95
N ASP A 84 9.49 -8.21 -13.83
CA ASP A 84 8.93 -9.54 -13.47
C ASP A 84 10.00 -10.66 -13.59
N GLU A 85 11.29 -10.31 -13.57
CA GLU A 85 12.40 -11.27 -13.54
C GLU A 85 13.27 -11.12 -12.29
N ASN A 86 12.76 -11.57 -11.15
CA ASN A 86 13.53 -12.42 -10.22
C ASN A 86 12.62 -12.99 -9.11
N MET A 87 11.98 -14.12 -9.39
CA MET A 87 11.68 -15.14 -8.38
C MET A 87 12.77 -16.20 -8.41
#